data_AF-A0A6P6LK67-F1
#
_entry.id   AF-A0A6P6LK67-F1
#
_cell.length_a   1.000
_cell.length_b   1.000
_cell.length_c   1.000
_cell.angle_alpha   90.00
_cell.angle_beta   90.00
_cell.angle_gamma   90.00
#
_symmetry.space_group_name_H-M   'P 1'
#
loop_
_entity.id
_entity.type
_entity.pdbx_description
1 polymer ?
#
loop_
_entity_poly.entity_id
_entity_poly.type
_entity_poly.pdbx_seq_one_letter_code
_entity_poly.pdbx_strand_id
1 'polypeptide(L)'
;MFHSQGQHLRKLLPCVLLSLIVGVMTEQRSVSSKRECSKDEYWNNGLCCDKCAPGYKLIRKCDSIMASQCEKCSEGTYLEKMNYFPNCFRCEKCTKRHAEVISPCTPQKNTVCGCQPGYYKRVFDQISWDCVPNKRTVSEAIRALLPKPSPSPMLGSGSGRVGSGSSL
;
A
#
# COMPACT_ATOMS: atom_id res chain seq x y z
N MET A 1 -29.84 -78.37 36.20
CA MET A 1 -30.43 -77.68 37.36
C MET A 1 -30.59 -76.20 37.00
N PHE A 2 -31.79 -75.68 37.18
CA PHE A 2 -32.28 -74.35 36.79
C PHE A 2 -31.96 -73.27 37.86
N HIS A 3 -31.91 -72.01 37.39
CA HIS A 3 -32.25 -70.73 38.07
C HIS A 3 -31.66 -70.39 39.46
N SER A 4 -31.01 -69.22 39.56
CA SER A 4 -31.56 -68.07 40.32
C SER A 4 -30.82 -66.75 40.03
N GLN A 5 -31.61 -65.67 39.94
CA GLN A 5 -31.22 -64.29 39.64
C GLN A 5 -30.75 -63.52 40.88
N GLY A 6 -29.99 -62.44 40.64
CA GLY A 6 -30.19 -61.19 41.38
C GLY A 6 -29.04 -60.71 42.26
N GLN A 7 -28.00 -60.06 41.68
CA GLN A 7 -27.14 -59.08 42.38
C GLN A 7 -26.49 -58.08 41.39
N HIS A 8 -27.28 -57.31 40.64
CA HIS A 8 -26.77 -56.27 39.74
C HIS A 8 -26.70 -54.85 40.36
N LEU A 9 -26.94 -54.71 41.68
CA LEU A 9 -27.08 -53.39 42.34
C LEU A 9 -25.99 -53.07 43.38
N ARG A 10 -24.88 -53.84 43.45
CA ARG A 10 -23.84 -53.64 44.48
C ARG A 10 -22.44 -53.29 43.97
N LYS A 11 -22.28 -53.05 42.67
CA LYS A 11 -20.98 -52.70 42.04
C LYS A 11 -20.84 -51.23 41.61
N LEU A 12 -21.78 -50.37 41.99
CA LEU A 12 -21.74 -48.93 41.68
C LEU A 12 -21.28 -48.06 42.87
N LEU A 13 -20.91 -48.67 44.00
CA LEU A 13 -20.41 -47.96 45.19
C LEU A 13 -18.87 -47.89 45.37
N PRO A 14 -18.02 -48.75 44.79
CA PRO A 14 -16.57 -48.62 44.98
C PRO A 14 -15.88 -47.76 43.91
N CYS A 15 -16.55 -47.44 42.79
CA CYS A 15 -15.96 -46.63 41.71
C CYS A 15 -16.03 -45.11 41.96
N VAL A 16 -16.82 -44.63 42.92
CA VAL A 16 -16.94 -43.19 43.19
C VAL A 16 -15.93 -42.73 44.26
N LEU A 17 -15.45 -43.63 45.12
CA LEU A 17 -14.47 -43.32 46.19
C LEU A 17 -13.01 -43.31 45.71
N LEU A 18 -12.66 -44.03 44.64
CA LEU A 18 -11.33 -43.94 44.01
C LEU A 18 -11.15 -42.67 43.16
N SER A 19 -12.24 -41.96 42.84
CA SER A 19 -12.21 -40.70 42.09
C SER A 19 -11.82 -39.48 42.94
N LEU A 20 -11.86 -39.59 44.27
CA LEU A 20 -11.57 -38.48 45.19
C LEU A 20 -10.08 -38.36 45.57
N ILE A 21 -9.26 -39.37 45.25
CA ILE A 21 -7.80 -39.36 45.46
C ILE A 21 -7.00 -39.06 44.19
N VAL A 22 -7.67 -38.66 43.10
CA VAL A 22 -7.03 -37.96 41.97
C VAL A 22 -7.26 -36.45 42.09
N GLY A 23 -7.40 -35.95 43.33
CA GLY A 23 -7.17 -34.55 43.71
C GLY A 23 -5.68 -34.23 43.82
N VAL A 24 -4.84 -34.82 42.96
CA VAL A 24 -3.47 -34.36 42.78
C VAL A 24 -3.57 -33.05 42.02
N MET A 25 -3.17 -31.97 42.69
CA MET A 25 -2.91 -30.66 42.12
C MET A 25 -2.34 -30.86 40.72
N THR A 26 -3.12 -30.56 39.68
CA THR A 26 -2.51 -30.20 38.42
C THR A 26 -1.75 -28.93 38.74
N GLU A 27 -0.45 -29.07 39.02
CA GLU A 27 0.50 -28.03 38.70
C GLU A 27 0.22 -27.72 37.23
N GLN A 28 -0.58 -26.67 37.03
CA GLN A 28 -0.60 -25.96 35.79
C GLN A 28 0.82 -25.46 35.64
N ARG A 29 1.66 -26.30 35.01
CA ARG A 29 2.86 -25.89 34.31
C ARG A 29 2.44 -24.62 33.61
N SER A 30 2.99 -23.51 34.07
CA SER A 30 2.75 -22.22 33.49
C SER A 30 2.95 -22.37 31.99
N VAL A 31 1.85 -22.40 31.23
CA VAL A 31 1.89 -21.86 29.89
C VAL A 31 2.08 -20.38 30.16
N SER A 32 3.34 -19.99 30.42
CA SER A 32 3.82 -18.65 30.17
C SER A 32 3.52 -18.47 28.70
N SER A 33 2.31 -17.98 28.42
CA SER A 33 1.94 -17.42 27.13
C SER A 33 3.13 -16.54 26.80
N LYS A 34 3.90 -16.92 25.78
CA LYS A 34 4.96 -16.09 25.26
C LYS A 34 4.27 -14.75 25.05
N ARG A 35 4.56 -13.75 25.90
CA ARG A 35 3.90 -12.45 25.85
C ARG A 35 4.38 -11.81 24.57
N GLU A 36 3.69 -12.13 23.48
CA GLU A 36 3.98 -11.59 22.18
C GLU A 36 3.64 -10.10 22.25
N CYS A 37 4.57 -9.26 21.82
CA CYS A 37 4.38 -7.83 21.86
C CYS A 37 3.15 -7.42 21.06
N SER A 38 2.53 -6.31 21.43
CA SER A 38 1.39 -5.81 20.68
C SER A 38 1.79 -5.43 19.26
N LYS A 39 0.78 -5.19 18.40
CA LYS A 39 0.99 -4.87 16.98
C LYS A 39 1.91 -3.67 16.76
N ASP A 40 1.87 -2.69 17.67
CA ASP A 40 2.63 -1.45 17.59
C ASP A 40 3.92 -1.49 18.41
N GLU A 41 4.30 -2.67 18.91
CA GLU A 41 5.54 -2.90 19.63
C GLU A 41 6.44 -3.89 18.87
N TYR A 42 7.72 -3.92 19.24
CA TYR A 42 8.70 -4.91 18.78
C TYR A 42 9.46 -5.49 19.96
N TRP A 43 9.91 -6.73 19.81
CA TRP A 43 10.69 -7.41 20.83
C TRP A 43 12.15 -6.95 20.83
N ASN A 44 12.67 -6.59 21.99
CA ASN A 44 14.07 -6.26 22.20
C ASN A 44 14.53 -6.75 23.59
N ASN A 45 15.46 -7.70 23.65
CA ASN A 45 16.14 -8.13 24.87
C ASN A 45 15.22 -8.41 26.09
N GLY A 46 14.09 -9.10 25.89
CA GLY A 46 13.18 -9.42 27.00
C GLY A 46 12.04 -8.41 27.21
N LEU A 47 12.05 -7.30 26.46
CA LEU A 47 11.09 -6.20 26.59
C LEU A 47 10.30 -6.02 25.29
N CYS A 48 9.05 -5.56 25.43
CA CYS A 48 8.29 -5.00 24.32
C CYS A 48 8.54 -3.50 24.26
N CYS A 49 9.03 -3.04 23.12
CA CYS A 49 9.37 -1.65 22.85
C CYS A 49 8.40 -1.04 21.86
N ASP A 50 7.99 0.20 22.08
CA ASP A 50 7.17 0.94 21.13
C ASP A 50 7.87 1.10 19.78
N LYS A 51 7.13 0.88 18.69
CA LYS A 51 7.56 1.23 17.34
C LYS A 51 7.51 2.73 17.12
N CYS A 52 8.30 3.19 16.16
CA CYS A 52 8.21 4.54 15.62
C CYS A 52 7.00 4.68 14.69
N ALA A 53 6.34 5.84 14.81
CA ALA A 53 5.23 6.22 13.95
C ALA A 53 5.65 6.36 12.47
N PRO A 54 4.69 6.29 11.52
CA PRO A 54 4.96 6.63 10.12
C PRO A 54 5.67 7.98 9.99
N GLY A 55 6.70 8.01 9.14
CA GLY A 55 7.59 9.15 8.95
C GLY A 55 8.65 9.36 10.01
N TYR A 56 8.87 8.38 10.89
CA TYR A 56 9.96 8.37 11.84
C TYR A 56 10.75 7.06 11.78
N LYS A 57 12.08 7.16 11.82
CA LYS A 57 13.01 6.03 11.96
C LYS A 57 13.42 5.87 13.42
N LEU A 58 13.83 4.67 13.79
CA LEU A 58 14.37 4.38 15.12
C LEU A 58 15.83 4.81 15.20
N ILE A 59 16.15 5.68 16.15
CA ILE A 59 17.55 6.12 16.41
C ILE A 59 18.12 5.48 17.67
N ARG A 60 17.27 5.07 18.62
CA ARG A 60 17.68 4.32 19.80
C ARG A 60 16.60 3.32 20.20
N LYS A 61 17.01 2.07 20.42
CA LYS A 61 16.13 1.03 20.95
C LYS A 61 15.74 1.32 22.40
N CYS A 62 14.57 0.83 22.81
CA CYS A 62 14.18 0.90 24.21
C CYS A 62 15.04 -0.03 25.08
N ASP A 63 15.15 0.29 26.36
CA ASP A 63 15.72 -0.53 27.41
C ASP A 63 14.81 -0.52 28.64
N SER A 64 15.25 -1.06 29.77
CA SER A 64 14.42 -1.14 30.98
C SER A 64 14.10 0.21 31.62
N ILE A 65 14.76 1.29 31.17
CA ILE A 65 14.65 2.64 31.75
C ILE A 65 14.08 3.62 30.71
N MET A 66 14.45 3.49 29.44
CA MET A 66 14.13 4.44 28.38
C MET A 66 13.30 3.81 27.27
N ALA A 67 12.27 4.54 26.82
CA ALA A 67 11.48 4.19 25.64
C ALA A 67 12.30 4.29 24.34
N SER A 68 11.76 3.70 23.27
CA SER A 68 12.31 3.85 21.91
C SER A 68 12.40 5.33 21.53
N GLN A 69 13.54 5.75 20.97
CA GLN A 69 13.70 7.10 20.46
C GLN A 69 13.60 7.11 18.93
N CYS A 70 12.77 8.01 18.43
CA CYS A 70 12.42 8.10 17.02
C CYS A 70 12.74 9.47 16.46
N GLU A 71 13.24 9.52 15.23
CA GLU A 71 13.59 10.76 14.53
C GLU A 71 12.82 10.85 13.22
N LYS A 72 12.35 12.05 12.87
CA LYS A 72 11.61 12.29 11.63
C LYS A 72 12.49 11.98 10.42
N CYS A 73 11.91 11.37 9.39
CA CYS A 73 12.58 11.18 8.11
C CYS A 73 12.97 12.53 7.50
N SER A 74 14.18 12.60 6.95
CA SER A 74 14.68 13.77 6.23
C SER A 74 13.92 13.97 4.90
N GLU A 75 14.02 15.17 4.35
CA GLU A 75 13.43 15.47 3.03
C GLU A 75 13.90 14.46 1.96
N GLY A 76 12.96 14.04 1.10
CA GLY A 76 13.20 13.02 0.08
C GLY A 76 13.25 11.57 0.61
N THR A 77 12.89 11.33 1.87
CA THR A 77 12.78 9.99 2.45
C THR A 77 11.48 9.77 3.21
N TYR A 78 11.04 8.51 3.33
CA TYR A 78 9.75 8.16 3.91
C TYR A 78 9.72 6.81 4.63
N LEU A 79 8.74 6.64 5.53
CA LEU A 79 8.34 5.37 6.16
C LEU A 79 6.82 5.36 6.36
N GLU A 80 6.12 4.45 5.70
CA GLU A 80 4.64 4.44 5.67
C GLU A 80 3.96 3.76 6.87
N LYS A 81 4.69 2.92 7.60
CA LYS A 81 4.13 2.04 8.63
C LYS A 81 4.80 2.26 9.98
N MET A 82 4.11 1.85 11.04
CA MET A 82 4.72 1.64 12.36
C MET A 82 5.93 0.72 12.21
N ASN A 83 7.10 1.17 12.64
CA ASN A 83 8.35 0.50 12.31
C ASN A 83 9.40 0.59 13.43
N TYR A 84 10.45 -0.21 13.31
CA TYR A 84 11.65 -0.14 14.15
C TYR A 84 12.90 -0.09 13.28
N PHE A 85 12.78 0.47 12.07
CA PHE A 85 13.86 0.53 11.10
C PHE A 85 14.83 1.67 11.43
N PRO A 86 16.14 1.45 11.26
CA PRO A 86 17.14 2.49 11.53
C PRO A 86 17.22 3.55 10.42
N ASN A 87 16.62 3.30 9.25
CA ASN A 87 16.72 4.16 8.07
C ASN A 87 15.35 4.36 7.43
N CYS A 88 15.14 5.54 6.84
CA CYS A 88 14.00 5.81 5.98
C CYS A 88 14.28 5.38 4.54
N PHE A 89 13.23 5.04 3.79
CA PHE A 89 13.36 4.70 2.37
C PHE A 89 13.48 5.96 1.54
N ARG A 90 14.26 5.91 0.45
CA ARG A 90 14.36 7.02 -0.49
C ARG A 90 13.06 7.10 -1.29
N CYS A 91 12.54 8.31 -1.47
CA CYS A 91 11.38 8.52 -2.30
C CYS A 91 11.65 8.23 -3.77
N GLU A 92 10.67 7.63 -4.44
CA GLU A 92 10.70 7.34 -5.86
C GLU A 92 10.75 8.65 -6.67
N LYS A 93 11.47 8.60 -7.79
CA LYS A 93 11.50 9.67 -8.79
C LYS A 93 10.77 9.21 -10.04
N CYS A 94 9.84 10.03 -10.53
CA CYS A 94 9.10 9.76 -11.76
C CYS A 94 9.98 10.05 -12.98
N THR A 95 10.86 9.10 -13.32
CA THR A 95 11.87 9.23 -14.38
C THR A 95 11.43 8.64 -15.72
N LYS A 96 10.31 7.93 -15.75
CA LYS A 96 9.76 7.34 -16.97
C LYS A 96 9.32 8.43 -17.94
N ARG A 97 9.45 8.16 -19.24
CA ARG A 97 9.01 9.10 -20.28
C ARG A 97 7.51 9.33 -20.17
N HIS A 98 7.09 10.60 -20.20
CA HIS A 98 5.68 11.00 -20.00
C HIS A 98 5.09 10.66 -18.63
N ALA A 99 5.93 10.32 -17.64
CA ALA A 99 5.48 10.22 -16.26
C ALA A 99 5.56 11.56 -15.54
N GLU A 100 4.68 11.73 -14.56
CA GLU A 100 4.62 12.91 -13.71
C GLU A 100 4.31 12.53 -12.26
N VAL A 101 4.58 13.46 -11.34
CA VAL A 101 4.26 13.31 -9.91
C VAL A 101 2.78 13.59 -9.71
N ILE A 102 2.03 12.57 -9.31
CA ILE A 102 0.61 12.69 -8.96
C ILE A 102 0.45 13.05 -7.49
N SER A 103 1.31 12.48 -6.63
CA SER A 103 1.37 12.80 -5.21
C SER A 103 2.82 12.97 -4.78
N PRO A 104 3.19 14.09 -4.13
CA PRO A 104 4.55 14.33 -3.71
C PRO A 104 4.95 13.41 -2.54
N CYS A 105 6.25 13.14 -2.46
CA CYS A 105 6.87 12.49 -1.31
C CYS A 105 6.60 13.28 -0.02
N THR A 106 6.26 12.57 1.05
CA THR A 106 6.22 13.10 2.42
C THR A 106 6.96 12.14 3.35
N PRO A 107 7.31 12.54 4.58
CA PRO A 107 7.91 11.60 5.53
C PRO A 107 7.05 10.33 5.71
N GLN A 108 5.73 10.42 5.59
CA GLN A 108 4.82 9.29 5.77
C GLN A 108 4.48 8.54 4.49
N LYS A 109 4.81 9.04 3.29
CA LYS A 109 4.34 8.47 2.02
C LYS A 109 5.37 8.62 0.91
N ASN A 110 5.53 7.56 0.12
CA ASN A 110 6.33 7.65 -1.10
C ASN A 110 5.73 8.65 -2.11
N THR A 111 6.55 9.11 -3.05
CA THR A 111 6.07 9.70 -4.30
C THR A 111 5.15 8.73 -5.03
N VAL A 112 4.04 9.22 -5.58
CA VAL A 112 3.19 8.45 -6.49
C VAL A 112 3.36 8.96 -7.91
N CYS A 113 3.83 8.09 -8.79
CA CYS A 113 4.01 8.39 -10.21
C CYS A 113 2.80 7.95 -11.05
N GLY A 114 2.41 8.81 -11.99
CA GLY A 114 1.36 8.56 -12.98
C GLY A 114 1.80 9.03 -14.36
N CYS A 115 0.91 8.87 -15.34
CA CYS A 115 1.17 9.30 -16.71
C CYS A 115 0.52 10.65 -16.99
N GLN A 116 1.23 11.50 -17.74
CA GLN A 116 0.74 12.77 -18.24
C GLN A 116 -0.57 12.62 -19.03
N PRO A 117 -1.41 13.67 -19.11
CA PRO A 117 -2.58 13.68 -19.98
C PRO A 117 -2.22 13.27 -21.41
N GLY A 118 -3.04 12.40 -22.00
CA GLY A 118 -2.74 11.80 -23.32
C GLY A 118 -2.08 10.42 -23.26
N TYR A 119 -1.62 9.99 -22.08
CA TYR A 119 -0.97 8.70 -21.88
C TYR A 119 -1.71 7.88 -20.83
N TYR A 120 -1.59 6.55 -20.92
CA TYR A 120 -2.10 5.62 -19.93
C TYR A 120 -1.00 4.69 -19.43
N LYS A 121 -1.17 4.19 -18.20
CA LYS A 121 -0.21 3.29 -17.56
C LYS A 121 -0.35 1.89 -18.13
N ARG A 122 0.71 1.37 -18.75
CA ARG A 122 0.83 -0.04 -19.16
C ARG A 122 1.77 -0.73 -18.18
N VAL A 123 1.24 -1.67 -17.41
CA VAL A 123 1.99 -2.46 -16.43
C VAL A 123 2.47 -3.74 -17.09
N PHE A 124 3.75 -4.07 -16.93
CA PHE A 124 4.36 -5.28 -17.48
C PHE A 124 4.47 -6.40 -16.44
N ASP A 125 4.82 -6.04 -15.20
CA ASP A 125 4.92 -6.94 -14.05
C ASP A 125 4.61 -6.18 -12.75
N GLN A 126 4.90 -6.77 -11.57
CA GLN A 126 4.57 -6.15 -10.29
C GLN A 126 5.30 -4.82 -10.01
N ILE A 127 6.40 -4.53 -10.70
CA ILE A 127 7.27 -3.37 -10.45
C ILE A 127 7.45 -2.53 -11.73
N SER A 128 7.42 -3.15 -12.91
CA SER A 128 7.71 -2.51 -14.20
C SER A 128 6.46 -1.99 -14.91
N TRP A 129 6.51 -0.74 -15.35
CA TRP A 129 5.45 -0.07 -16.10
C TRP A 129 6.01 1.06 -16.98
N ASP A 130 5.22 1.46 -17.98
CA ASP A 130 5.48 2.61 -18.85
C ASP A 130 4.20 3.38 -19.19
N CYS A 131 4.39 4.61 -19.67
CA CYS A 131 3.32 5.45 -20.23
C CYS A 131 3.20 5.25 -21.74
N VAL A 132 2.01 4.85 -22.18
CA VAL A 132 1.70 4.60 -23.60
C VAL A 132 0.70 5.65 -24.08
N PRO A 133 0.91 6.26 -25.26
CA PRO A 133 -0.02 7.25 -25.78
C PRO A 133 -1.38 6.61 -26.08
N ASN A 134 -2.44 7.37 -25.84
CA ASN A 134 -3.78 6.97 -26.25
C ASN A 134 -3.99 7.20 -27.76
N LYS A 135 -5.09 6.68 -28.32
CA LYS A 135 -5.39 6.79 -29.75
C LYS A 135 -5.44 8.23 -30.26
N ARG A 136 -5.94 9.16 -29.44
CA ARG A 136 -6.06 10.59 -29.78
C ARG A 136 -4.69 11.26 -29.86
N THR A 137 -3.83 11.00 -28.89
CA THR A 137 -2.46 11.52 -28.87
C THR A 137 -1.67 10.98 -30.07
N VAL A 138 -1.88 9.72 -30.45
CA VAL A 138 -1.29 9.16 -31.67
C VAL A 138 -1.82 9.87 -32.93
N SER A 139 -3.14 10.07 -33.06
CA SER A 139 -3.70 10.72 -34.25
C SER A 139 -3.31 12.20 -34.38
N GLU A 140 -3.21 12.91 -33.27
CA GLU A 140 -2.70 14.29 -33.20
C GLU A 140 -1.22 14.35 -33.62
N ALA A 141 -0.39 13.41 -33.15
CA ALA A 141 1.01 13.31 -33.56
C ALA A 141 1.16 13.02 -35.06
N ILE A 142 0.38 12.07 -35.60
CA ILE A 142 0.38 11.78 -37.05
C ILE A 142 -0.01 13.02 -37.85
N ARG A 143 -1.07 13.73 -37.45
CA ARG A 143 -1.51 14.96 -38.12
C ARG A 143 -0.43 16.05 -38.11
N ALA A 144 0.32 16.17 -37.02
CA ALA A 144 1.41 17.14 -36.90
C ALA A 144 2.60 16.85 -37.83
N LEU A 145 2.76 15.59 -38.26
CA LEU A 145 3.77 15.17 -39.23
C LEU A 145 3.33 15.40 -40.68
N LEU A 146 2.04 15.56 -40.94
CA LEU A 146 1.53 15.83 -42.28
C LEU A 146 1.83 17.29 -42.68
N PRO A 147 2.26 17.54 -43.93
CA PRO A 147 2.47 18.90 -44.42
C PRO A 147 1.16 19.69 -44.33
N LYS A 148 1.24 20.92 -43.80
CA LYS A 148 0.09 21.81 -43.74
C LYS A 148 -0.42 22.05 -45.17
N PRO A 149 -1.74 21.96 -45.42
CA PRO A 149 -2.28 22.29 -46.73
C PRO A 149 -1.89 23.73 -47.09
N SER A 150 -1.41 23.92 -48.32
CA SER A 150 -1.11 25.25 -48.86
C SER A 150 -2.37 26.12 -48.79
N PRO A 151 -2.28 27.42 -48.48
CA PRO A 151 -3.43 28.30 -48.53
C PRO A 151 -4.04 28.25 -49.92
N SER A 152 -5.33 27.90 -50.03
CA SER A 152 -6.03 27.98 -51.30
C SER A 152 -6.04 29.43 -51.78
N PRO A 153 -5.80 29.69 -53.09
CA PRO A 153 -5.94 31.04 -53.63
C PRO A 153 -7.38 31.50 -53.40
N MET A 154 -7.54 32.62 -52.70
CA MET A 154 -8.82 33.31 -52.58
C MET A 154 -9.24 33.73 -53.98
N LEU A 155 -10.23 33.03 -54.55
CA LEU A 155 -10.84 33.45 -55.81
C LEU A 155 -11.59 34.77 -55.52
N GLY A 156 -10.97 35.88 -55.88
CA GLY A 156 -11.57 37.20 -55.72
C GLY A 156 -12.83 37.29 -56.59
N SER A 157 -13.99 37.33 -55.95
CA SER A 157 -15.24 37.73 -56.60
C SER A 157 -15.11 39.20 -57.04
N GLY A 158 -14.70 39.41 -58.28
CA GLY A 158 -14.73 40.72 -58.92
C GLY A 158 -16.18 41.14 -59.15
N SER A 159 -16.76 41.89 -58.23
CA SER A 159 -18.00 42.62 -58.46
C SER A 159 -17.76 43.74 -59.48
N GLY A 160 -18.01 43.44 -60.76
CA GLY A 160 -18.12 44.45 -61.80
C GLY A 160 -19.29 45.38 -61.52
N ARG A 161 -19.00 46.64 -61.15
CA ARG A 161 -20.00 47.72 -61.16
C ARG A 161 -20.30 48.07 -62.61
N VAL A 162 -21.51 47.80 -63.07
CA VAL A 162 -22.07 48.40 -64.28
C VAL A 162 -22.37 49.87 -63.96
N GLY A 163 -21.56 50.78 -64.49
CA GLY A 163 -21.83 52.21 -64.45
C GLY A 163 -22.85 52.57 -65.52
N SER A 164 -24.07 52.90 -65.10
CA SER A 164 -25.05 53.59 -65.95
C SER A 164 -24.61 55.04 -66.11
N GLY A 165 -24.02 55.38 -67.26
CA GLY A 165 -23.73 56.75 -67.67
C GLY A 165 -24.73 57.19 -68.73
N SER A 166 -25.75 57.93 -68.32
CA SER A 166 -26.61 58.73 -69.20
C SER A 166 -25.99 60.11 -69.36
N SER A 167 -25.70 60.57 -70.57
CA SER A 167 -25.66 61.99 -70.95
C SER A 167 -25.49 62.19 -72.45
N LEU A 168 -26.43 62.97 -73.01
CA LEU A 168 -26.53 63.66 -74.31
C LEU A 168 -26.88 62.81 -75.55
#